data_AF-A0A7X6M839-F1
#
_entry.id   AF-A0A7X6M839-F1
#
_cell.length_a   1.000
_cell.length_b   1.000
_cell.length_c   1.000
_cell.angle_alpha   90.00
_cell.angle_beta   90.00
_cell.angle_gamma   90.00
#
_symmetry.space_group_name_H-M   'P 1'
#
loop_
_entity.id
_entity.type
_entity.pdbx_description
1 polymer ?
#
loop_
_entity_poly.entity_id
_entity_poly.type
_entity_poly.pdbx_seq_one_letter_code
_entity_poly.pdbx_strand_id
1 'polypeptide(L)' 'MVTTEFAPDVQKGEFRPGLRVKGVQGAPGVYEMTWAPDGRATWEYGDERFPGKPHVIWRRVGTHAVFNPGPP' A
#
# COMPACT_ATOMS: atom_id res chain seq x y z
N MET A 1 3.24 -8.48 9.15
CA MET A 1 3.72 -7.56 8.10
C MET A 1 3.07 -6.18 8.18
N VAL A 2 1.75 -6.00 8.10
CA VAL A 2 1.18 -4.64 8.07
C VAL A 2 1.54 -3.81 9.32
N THR A 3 1.26 -4.31 10.52
CA THR A 3 1.53 -3.58 11.77
C THR A 3 3.01 -3.56 12.16
N THR A 4 3.73 -4.63 11.84
CA THR A 4 5.14 -4.83 12.24
C THR A 4 6.13 -4.24 11.25
N GLU A 5 5.71 -3.99 10.01
CA GLU A 5 6.60 -3.60 8.91
C GLU A 5 6.10 -2.36 8.18
N PHE A 6 4.92 -2.46 7.58
CA PHE A 6 4.41 -1.38 6.73
C PHE A 6 4.12 -0.10 7.52
N ALA A 7 3.40 -0.18 8.65
CA ALA A 7 3.05 1.02 9.43
C ALA A 7 4.29 1.79 9.96
N PRO A 8 5.33 1.13 10.52
CA PRO A 8 6.60 1.79 10.86
C PRO A 8 7.30 2.44 9.65
N ASP A 9 7.27 1.78 8.49
CA ASP A 9 7.94 2.26 7.27
C ASP A 9 7.20 3.48 6.68
N VAL A 10 5.87 3.45 6.68
CA VAL A 10 5.03 4.61 6.34
C VAL A 10 5.35 5.81 7.23
N GLN A 11 5.46 5.59 8.54
CA GLN A 11 5.79 6.67 9.48
C GLN A 11 7.18 7.28 9.20
N LYS A 12 8.12 6.49 8.69
CA LYS A 12 9.46 6.94 8.32
C LYS A 12 9.54 7.53 6.90
N GLY A 13 8.59 7.18 6.03
CA GLY A 13 8.64 7.48 4.60
C GLY A 13 9.66 6.62 3.84
N GLU A 14 10.17 5.54 4.44
CA GLU A 14 11.19 4.66 3.87
C GLU A 14 10.73 3.20 3.98
N PHE A 15 10.64 2.53 2.84
CA PHE A 15 10.12 1.17 2.77
C PHE A 15 11.23 0.15 2.62
N ARG A 16 11.20 -0.88 3.46
CA ARG A 16 12.06 -2.04 3.29
C ARG A 16 11.79 -2.75 1.95
N PRO A 17 12.82 -3.30 1.27
CA PRO A 17 12.66 -3.94 -0.04
C PRO A 17 11.64 -5.10 -0.06
N GLY A 18 11.48 -5.81 1.05
CA GLY A 18 10.56 -6.96 1.17
C GLY A 18 9.09 -6.61 0.93
N LEU A 19 8.67 -5.36 1.21
CA LEU A 19 7.32 -4.88 0.96
C LEU A 19 7.07 -4.57 -0.52
N ARG A 20 8.13 -4.42 -1.33
CA ARG A 20 8.06 -4.12 -2.78
C ARG A 20 7.14 -2.94 -3.11
N VAL A 21 7.18 -1.89 -2.28
CA VAL A 21 6.37 -0.69 -2.50
C VAL A 21 6.80 0.01 -3.78
N LYS A 22 5.85 0.26 -4.68
CA LYS A 22 6.05 1.03 -5.92
C LYS A 22 4.75 1.68 -6.38
N GLY A 23 4.84 2.71 -7.21
CA GLY A 23 3.67 3.34 -7.81
C GLY A 23 2.95 2.42 -8.80
N VAL A 24 1.63 2.45 -8.79
CA VAL A 24 0.79 1.73 -9.77
C VAL A 24 0.80 2.50 -11.09
N GLN A 25 1.13 1.81 -12.18
CA GLN A 25 1.13 2.40 -13.52
C GLN A 25 -0.29 2.85 -13.91
N GLY A 26 -0.42 4.08 -14.40
CA GLY A 26 -1.71 4.65 -14.82
C GLY A 26 -2.59 5.15 -13.66
N ALA A 27 -2.13 5.05 -12.40
CA ALA A 27 -2.83 5.56 -11.23
C ALA A 27 -1.89 6.42 -10.35
N PRO A 28 -1.64 7.69 -10.72
CA PRO A 28 -0.79 8.59 -9.94
C PRO A 28 -1.25 8.70 -8.48
N GLY A 29 -0.31 8.64 -7.54
CA GLY A 29 -0.60 8.69 -6.10
C GLY A 29 -1.05 7.37 -5.47
N VAL A 30 -1.29 6.33 -6.28
CA VAL A 30 -1.61 4.98 -5.81
C VAL A 30 -0.34 4.13 -5.82
N TYR A 31 -0.13 3.38 -4.75
CA TYR A 31 0.99 2.49 -4.55
C TYR A 31 0.50 1.06 -4.40
N GLU A 32 1.33 0.10 -4.83
CA GLU A 32 1.15 -1.32 -4.56
C GLU A 32 2.19 -1.83 -3.57
N MET A 33 1.90 -2.94 -2.87
CA MET A 33 2.84 -3.61 -1.98
C MET A 33 2.55 -5.12 -1.84
N THR A 34 3.54 -5.86 -1.34
CA THR A 34 3.42 -7.24 -0.88
C THR A 34 3.30 -7.28 0.66
N TRP A 35 2.27 -7.93 1.19
CA TRP A 35 2.05 -8.03 2.65
C TRP A 35 2.02 -9.47 3.19
N ALA A 36 2.08 -10.46 2.30
CA ALA A 36 2.19 -11.88 2.56
C ALA A 36 2.79 -12.55 1.30
N PRO A 37 3.21 -13.83 1.32
CA PRO A 37 3.79 -14.49 0.14
C PRO A 37 3.00 -14.28 -1.15
N ASP A 38 1.67 -14.46 -1.08
CA ASP A 38 0.74 -14.18 -2.19
C ASP A 38 -0.08 -12.89 -1.99
N GLY A 39 0.12 -12.19 -0.88
CA GLY A 39 -0.66 -11.01 -0.52
C GLY A 39 -0.26 -9.77 -1.33
N ARG A 40 -1.23 -9.09 -1.93
CA ARG A 40 -1.08 -7.78 -2.57
C ARG A 40 -2.07 -6.79 -1.98
N ALA A 41 -1.64 -5.55 -1.90
CA ALA A 41 -2.51 -4.44 -1.54
C ALA A 41 -2.17 -3.21 -2.37
N THR A 42 -3.19 -2.44 -2.72
CA THR A 42 -3.04 -1.08 -3.27
C THR A 42 -3.57 -0.07 -2.28
N TRP A 43 -2.87 1.04 -2.13
CA TRP A 43 -3.15 2.08 -1.15
C TRP A 43 -2.69 3.46 -1.65
N GLU A 44 -3.16 4.52 -1.00
CA GLU A 44 -2.74 5.90 -1.29
C GLU A 44 -2.56 6.68 0.02
N TYR A 45 -1.78 7.74 -0.02
CA TYR A 45 -1.76 8.71 1.07
C TYR A 45 -3.03 9.55 1.02
N GLY A 46 -3.70 9.68 2.17
CA GLY A 46 -4.78 10.64 2.36
C GLY A 46 -4.31 11.88 3.11
N ASP A 47 -5.21 12.86 3.22
CA ASP A 47 -4.96 14.03 4.05
C ASP A 47 -4.67 13.62 5.50
N GLU A 48 -3.74 14.35 6.12
CA GLU A 48 -3.38 14.15 7.51
C GLU A 48 -4.62 14.26 8.42
N ARG A 49 -4.82 13.24 9.26
CA ARG A 49 -5.92 13.21 10.24
C ARG A 49 -5.45 13.48 11.66
N PHE A 50 -4.17 13.24 11.93
CA PHE A 50 -3.54 13.45 13.22
C PHE A 50 -2.16 14.08 13.00
N PRO A 51 -1.79 15.12 13.77
CA PRO A 51 -0.51 15.79 13.59
C PRO A 51 0.69 14.83 13.66
N GLY A 52 1.57 14.94 12.67
CA GLY A 52 2.78 14.15 12.48
C GLY A 52 2.53 12.69 12.05
N LYS A 53 1.30 12.30 11.70
CA LYS A 53 0.95 10.91 11.36
C LYS A 53 0.46 10.80 9.93
N PRO A 54 1.18 10.07 9.06
CA PRO A 54 0.70 9.77 7.72
C PRO A 54 -0.64 9.03 7.78
N HIS A 55 -1.55 9.41 6.89
CA HIS A 55 -2.83 8.76 6.74
C HIS A 55 -2.79 7.88 5.49
N VAL A 56 -3.09 6.59 5.65
CA VAL A 56 -3.13 5.61 4.56
C VAL A 56 -4.58 5.22 4.29
N ILE A 57 -4.98 5.31 3.03
CA ILE A 57 -6.27 4.83 2.54
C ILE A 57 -6.03 3.52 1.78
N TRP A 58 -6.64 2.44 2.26
CA TRP A 58 -6.62 1.15 1.57
C TRP A 58 -7.60 1.17 0.39
N ARG A 59 -7.12 0.80 -0.81
CA ARG A 59 -7.94 0.71 -2.02
C ARG A 59 -8.42 -0.73 -2.25
N ARG A 60 -7.48 -1.68 -2.25
CA ARG A 60 -7.74 -3.11 -2.44
C ARG A 60 -6.74 -3.93 -1.63
N VAL A 61 -7.18 -5.02 -1.02
CA VAL A 61 -6.35 -5.94 -0.24
C VAL A 61 -6.77 -7.37 -0.58
N GLY A 62 -5.83 -8.24 -0.91
CA GLY A 62 -6.12 -9.61 -1.30
C GLY A 62 -4.87 -10.33 -1.81
N THR A 63 -5.06 -11.23 -2.78
CA THR A 63 -3.97 -11.91 -3.49
C THR A 63 -3.57 -11.14 -4.76
N HIS A 64 -2.83 -11.76 -5.69
CA HIS A 64 -2.60 -11.18 -7.03
C HIS A 64 -3.88 -10.78 -7.79
N ALA A 65 -5.05 -11.31 -7.42
CA ALA A 65 -6.32 -10.95 -8.04
C ALA A 65 -6.75 -9.48 -7.85
N VAL A 66 -6.13 -8.74 -6.92
CA VAL A 66 -6.48 -7.32 -6.68
C VAL A 66 -6.22 -6.42 -7.89
N PHE A 67 -5.36 -6.84 -8.83
CA PHE A 67 -5.09 -6.10 -10.07
C PHE A 67 -6.09 -6.40 -11.19
N ASN A 68 -6.99 -7.36 -11.00
CA ASN A 68 -8.04 -7.65 -11.97
C ASN A 68 -9.16 -6.59 -11.83
N PRO A 69 -9.52 -5.85 -12.89
CA PRO A 69 -10.66 -4.92 -12.85
C PRO A 69 -12.01 -5.64 -12.71
N GLY A 70 -12.06 -6.96 -12.90
CA GLY A 70 -13.30 -7.71 -13.05
C GLY A 70 -13.70 -7.82 -14.52
N PRO A 71 -14.75 -8.60 -14.86
CA PRO A 71 -15.30 -8.61 -16.20
C PRO A 71 -15.79 -7.20 -16.61
N PRO A 72 -15.77 -6.87 -17.92
CA PRO A 72 -16.31 -5.61 -18.44
C PRO A 72 -17.80 -5.44 -18.16
#